data_AF-A0A1F5FHH9-F1
#
_entry.id   AF-A0A1F5FHH9-F1
#
_cell.length_a   1.000
_cell.length_b   1.000
_cell.length_c   1.000
_cell.angle_alpha   90.00
_cell.angle_beta   90.00
_cell.angle_gamma   90.00
#
_symmetry.space_group_name_H-M   'P 1'
#
loop_
_entity.id
_entity.type
_entity.pdbx_description
1 polymer ?
#
loop_
_entity_poly.entity_id
_entity_poly.type
_entity_poly.pdbx_seq_one_letter_code
_entity_poly.pdbx_strand_id
1 'polypeptide(L)'
;MFVMPRAYWIVLFGFALAGASAGFTAILQEDITEDTVWDISGSPYVVYGNLYVTNGATLRIEDGVTVRFDKVSHDGGRWDGAEIIVIHGSLIAEGTPGWPIVFTSNEQIPFPGDWGAIVVEGDNPVILENCRLEYAKEGLLLWNMTVSASMSSSVTGLEITNCSVHGIGIVGGTPPDIFGCTIVGNGSGMPYQGGINLMDCAASINQNNLFDNYPYDLVNDSIYNIDATENWWDSVDEMEIAQKIFDFNDRSVLGEVNFVPFLTEPAGEGGGVTFQTWGLIKSAYEDY
;
A
#
# COMPACT_ATOMS: atom_id res chain seq x y z
N MET A 1 72.39 -44.38 -22.79
CA MET A 1 71.05 -44.59 -22.21
C MET A 1 70.80 -43.47 -21.20
N PHE A 2 69.60 -42.88 -21.21
CA PHE A 2 69.14 -41.65 -20.55
C PHE A 2 69.47 -40.32 -21.25
N VAL A 3 68.58 -39.95 -22.18
CA VAL A 3 68.31 -38.57 -22.61
C VAL A 3 67.19 -38.05 -21.70
N MET A 4 67.39 -36.93 -21.00
CA MET A 4 66.30 -36.25 -20.27
C MET A 4 65.49 -35.38 -21.25
N PRO A 5 64.14 -35.39 -21.23
CA PRO A 5 63.36 -34.42 -21.98
C PRO A 5 63.19 -33.11 -21.22
N ARG A 6 63.27 -32.00 -21.96
CA ARG A 6 62.99 -30.62 -21.52
C ARG A 6 61.51 -30.46 -21.14
N ALA A 7 61.26 -29.82 -20.00
CA ALA A 7 59.92 -29.38 -19.60
C ALA A 7 59.49 -28.16 -20.43
N TYR A 8 58.31 -28.22 -21.05
CA TYR A 8 57.63 -27.08 -21.64
C TYR A 8 56.56 -26.59 -20.67
N TRP A 9 56.64 -25.34 -20.24
CA TRP A 9 55.58 -24.68 -19.49
C TRP A 9 54.53 -24.18 -20.48
N ILE A 10 53.33 -24.77 -20.45
CA ILE A 10 52.15 -24.22 -21.11
C ILE A 10 51.57 -23.17 -20.15
N VAL A 11 51.63 -21.90 -20.54
CA VAL A 11 50.82 -20.84 -19.90
C VAL A 11 49.43 -20.91 -20.52
N LEU A 12 48.46 -21.48 -19.80
CA LEU A 12 47.05 -21.35 -20.15
C LEU A 12 46.57 -19.98 -19.68
N PHE A 13 46.34 -19.06 -20.63
CA PHE A 13 45.52 -17.88 -20.37
C PHE A 13 44.07 -18.33 -20.29
N GLY A 14 43.59 -18.57 -19.06
CA GLY A 14 42.16 -18.67 -18.80
C GLY A 14 41.53 -17.29 -18.96
N PHE A 15 40.76 -17.09 -20.03
CA PHE A 15 39.78 -16.01 -20.07
C PHE A 15 38.71 -16.33 -19.01
N ALA A 16 38.80 -15.69 -17.85
CA ALA A 16 37.67 -15.59 -16.95
C ALA A 16 36.66 -14.65 -17.63
N LEU A 17 35.54 -15.19 -18.11
CA LEU A 17 34.35 -14.37 -18.27
C LEU A 17 34.00 -13.85 -16.87
N ALA A 18 34.25 -12.57 -16.64
CA ALA A 18 33.64 -11.86 -15.53
C ALA A 18 32.13 -11.86 -15.82
N GLY A 19 31.41 -12.81 -15.21
CA GLY A 19 30.00 -12.61 -14.96
C GLY A 19 29.90 -11.38 -14.08
N ALA A 20 29.37 -10.29 -14.61
CA ALA A 20 28.96 -9.17 -13.78
C ALA A 20 27.91 -9.72 -12.82
N SER A 21 28.26 -9.89 -11.54
CA SER A 21 27.22 -9.85 -10.53
C SER A 21 26.69 -8.42 -10.60
N ALA A 22 25.42 -8.25 -10.95
CA ALA A 22 24.73 -7.01 -10.61
C ALA A 22 24.96 -6.83 -9.10
N GLY A 23 25.82 -5.89 -8.74
CA GLY A 23 26.06 -5.56 -7.35
C GLY A 23 24.73 -5.08 -6.81
N PHE A 24 24.17 -5.80 -5.85
CA PHE A 24 23.04 -5.31 -5.09
C PHE A 24 23.48 -4.01 -4.41
N THR A 25 22.82 -2.92 -4.76
CA THR A 25 23.01 -1.61 -4.15
C THR A 25 22.49 -1.65 -2.73
N ALA A 26 23.31 -1.17 -1.79
CA ALA A 26 23.05 -0.79 -0.41
C ALA A 26 22.06 -1.62 0.43
N ILE A 27 22.59 -2.32 1.44
CA ILE A 27 21.82 -2.67 2.65
C ILE A 27 21.61 -1.35 3.40
N LEU A 28 20.38 -0.82 3.44
CA LEU A 28 20.02 0.24 4.37
C LEU A 28 19.80 -0.41 5.74
N GLN A 29 20.83 -0.35 6.60
CA GLN A 29 20.73 -0.75 7.99
C GLN A 29 20.70 0.44 8.95
N GLU A 30 20.91 1.66 8.43
CA GLU A 30 20.86 2.88 9.23
C GLU A 30 19.58 3.64 8.93
N ASP A 31 18.97 4.16 9.99
CA ASP A 31 17.80 5.02 9.93
C ASP A 31 18.08 6.26 9.07
N ILE A 32 17.05 6.73 8.37
CA ILE A 32 17.09 7.98 7.64
C ILE A 32 16.97 9.11 8.66
N THR A 33 18.12 9.66 9.05
CA THR A 33 18.25 10.75 10.03
C THR A 33 18.65 12.10 9.43
N GLU A 34 18.93 12.10 8.11
CA GLU A 34 19.18 13.27 7.26
C GLU A 34 18.44 13.08 5.92
N ASP A 35 18.12 14.18 5.24
CA ASP A 35 17.40 14.14 3.97
C ASP A 35 18.10 13.23 2.95
N THR A 36 17.36 12.27 2.43
CA THR A 36 17.86 11.20 1.58
C THR A 36 17.00 11.07 0.34
N VAL A 37 17.64 10.89 -0.82
CA VAL A 37 16.96 10.65 -2.10
C VAL A 37 17.29 9.23 -2.58
N TRP A 38 16.25 8.48 -2.90
CA TRP A 38 16.33 7.22 -3.62
C TRP A 38 15.91 7.44 -5.07
N ASP A 39 16.83 7.19 -5.99
CA ASP A 39 16.66 7.40 -7.42
C ASP A 39 16.77 6.09 -8.20
N ILE A 40 16.43 6.14 -9.49
CA ILE A 40 16.42 4.95 -10.34
C ILE A 40 17.80 4.29 -10.49
N SER A 41 18.90 5.02 -10.26
CA SER A 41 20.26 4.49 -10.39
C SER A 41 20.66 3.57 -9.23
N GLY A 42 20.03 3.75 -8.06
CA GLY A 42 20.20 2.87 -6.90
C GLY A 42 19.21 1.72 -6.84
N SER A 43 18.15 1.74 -7.66
CA SER A 43 17.10 0.72 -7.67
C SER A 43 17.61 -0.68 -8.08
N PRO A 44 17.20 -1.78 -7.42
CA PRO A 44 16.27 -1.79 -6.28
C PRO A 44 16.96 -1.43 -4.96
N TYR A 45 16.25 -0.70 -4.10
CA TYR A 45 16.62 -0.51 -2.70
C TYR A 45 16.08 -1.68 -1.88
N VAL A 46 16.89 -2.27 -1.01
CA VAL A 46 16.46 -3.37 -0.14
C VAL A 46 16.40 -2.90 1.30
N VAL A 47 15.21 -3.01 1.90
CA VAL A 47 14.92 -2.72 3.30
C VAL A 47 14.98 -4.03 4.09
N TYR A 48 15.83 -4.07 5.11
CA TYR A 48 15.96 -5.21 6.02
C TYR A 48 15.50 -4.81 7.42
N GLY A 49 14.44 -5.46 7.94
CA GLY A 49 13.82 -5.07 9.20
C GLY A 49 13.21 -3.67 9.13
N ASN A 50 13.23 -2.94 10.24
CA ASN A 50 12.64 -1.61 10.32
C ASN A 50 13.63 -0.54 9.86
N LEU A 51 13.18 0.30 8.93
CA LEU A 51 13.85 1.54 8.54
C LEU A 51 13.06 2.73 9.10
N TYR A 52 13.65 3.46 10.05
CA TYR A 52 13.00 4.65 10.58
C TYR A 52 13.36 5.90 9.76
N VAL A 53 12.36 6.70 9.39
CA VAL A 53 12.54 8.06 8.88
C VAL A 53 12.24 9.02 10.01
N THR A 54 13.29 9.67 10.53
CA THR A 54 13.21 10.39 11.81
C THR A 54 14.12 11.62 11.84
N ASN A 55 14.24 12.28 13.00
CA ASN A 55 15.08 13.46 13.21
C ASN A 55 14.75 14.65 12.28
N GLY A 56 13.50 14.75 11.83
CA GLY A 56 13.03 15.76 10.88
C GLY A 56 13.47 15.51 9.44
N ALA A 57 14.09 14.36 9.15
CA ALA A 57 14.55 14.02 7.81
C ALA A 57 13.39 13.72 6.85
N THR A 58 13.66 13.91 5.56
CA THR A 58 12.79 13.49 4.47
C THR A 58 13.42 12.36 3.68
N LEU A 59 12.72 11.24 3.55
CA LEU A 59 13.01 10.23 2.52
C LEU A 59 12.22 10.58 1.26
N ARG A 60 12.91 10.94 0.18
CA ARG A 60 12.32 11.16 -1.13
C ARG A 60 12.63 9.98 -2.04
N ILE A 61 11.61 9.39 -2.64
CA ILE A 61 11.72 8.28 -3.59
C ILE A 61 11.21 8.77 -4.93
N GLU A 62 12.07 8.73 -5.95
CA GLU A 62 11.76 9.19 -7.30
C GLU A 62 11.01 8.13 -8.12
N ASP A 63 10.41 8.57 -9.23
CA ASP A 63 9.56 7.73 -10.08
C ASP A 63 10.30 6.51 -10.66
N GLY A 64 9.56 5.41 -10.82
CA GLY A 64 10.10 4.13 -11.32
C GLY A 64 11.01 3.36 -10.36
N VAL A 65 11.32 3.89 -9.16
CA VAL A 65 12.11 3.17 -8.16
C VAL A 65 11.36 1.93 -7.66
N THR A 66 12.11 0.83 -7.46
CA THR A 66 11.61 -0.37 -6.78
C THR A 66 12.25 -0.46 -5.39
N VAL A 67 11.43 -0.56 -4.36
CA VAL A 67 11.81 -0.83 -2.98
C VAL A 67 11.39 -2.24 -2.64
N ARG A 68 12.33 -3.07 -2.18
CA ARG A 68 12.11 -4.46 -1.83
C ARG A 68 12.31 -4.66 -0.34
N PHE A 69 11.43 -5.43 0.27
CA PHE A 69 11.47 -5.70 1.71
C PHE A 69 11.84 -7.16 1.96
N ASP A 70 12.85 -7.38 2.80
CA ASP A 70 13.23 -8.72 3.20
C ASP A 70 12.19 -9.34 4.12
N LYS A 71 11.92 -10.62 3.89
CA LYS A 71 11.08 -11.42 4.78
C LYS A 71 11.85 -11.76 6.05
N VAL A 72 11.61 -10.94 7.07
CA VAL A 72 12.14 -11.16 8.42
C VAL A 72 11.01 -11.52 9.36
N SER A 73 11.35 -12.19 10.46
CA SER A 73 10.42 -12.46 11.54
C SER A 73 11.00 -11.98 12.86
N HIS A 74 10.18 -11.43 13.74
CA HIS A 74 10.48 -10.92 15.08
C HIS A 74 11.51 -9.77 15.09
N ASP A 75 11.33 -8.77 14.21
CA ASP A 75 12.17 -7.58 14.13
C ASP A 75 11.76 -6.45 15.10
N GLY A 76 10.63 -6.59 15.79
CA GLY A 76 10.18 -5.65 16.82
C GLY A 76 9.45 -4.42 16.27
N GLY A 77 9.03 -4.46 15.00
CA GLY A 77 8.11 -3.50 14.38
C GLY A 77 6.67 -3.60 14.89
N ARG A 78 5.76 -2.82 14.29
CA ARG A 78 4.32 -2.89 14.61
C ARG A 78 3.73 -4.21 14.11
N TRP A 79 4.15 -4.59 12.92
CA TRP A 79 3.97 -5.90 12.36
C TRP A 79 5.27 -6.70 12.49
N ASP A 80 5.14 -8.00 12.35
CA ASP A 80 6.27 -8.91 12.20
C ASP A 80 6.73 -8.86 10.73
N GLY A 81 7.91 -8.33 10.44
CA GLY A 81 8.41 -8.19 9.05
C GLY A 81 8.87 -6.76 8.75
N ALA A 82 9.71 -6.59 7.73
CA ALA A 82 10.38 -5.32 7.45
C ALA A 82 9.41 -4.16 7.17
N GLU A 83 9.69 -2.97 7.73
CA GLU A 83 8.82 -1.79 7.69
C GLU A 83 9.61 -0.54 7.27
N ILE A 84 8.94 0.39 6.59
CA ILE A 84 9.35 1.81 6.61
C ILE A 84 8.48 2.49 7.68
N ILE A 85 9.11 3.11 8.68
CA ILE A 85 8.41 3.75 9.80
C ILE A 85 8.73 5.24 9.80
N VAL A 86 7.76 6.07 9.43
CA VAL A 86 7.87 7.52 9.48
C VAL A 86 7.48 7.98 10.89
N ILE A 87 8.48 8.40 11.66
CA ILE A 87 8.31 8.90 13.03
C ILE A 87 9.20 10.11 13.29
N HIS A 88 8.58 11.28 13.40
CA HIS A 88 9.26 12.58 13.44
C HIS A 88 10.10 12.84 12.18
N GLY A 89 9.54 12.53 11.01
CA GLY A 89 10.19 12.63 9.70
C GLY A 89 9.13 12.76 8.61
N SER A 90 9.52 12.66 7.34
CA SER A 90 8.60 12.75 6.18
C SER A 90 8.92 11.71 5.11
N LEU A 91 7.89 11.16 4.46
CA LEU A 91 8.04 10.30 3.28
C LEU A 91 7.41 10.97 2.07
N ILE A 92 8.15 11.06 0.97
CA ILE A 92 7.67 11.59 -0.30
C ILE A 92 8.01 10.58 -1.40
N ALA A 93 7.01 9.83 -1.87
CA ALA A 93 7.10 8.92 -3.00
C ALA A 93 6.13 9.39 -4.09
N GLU A 94 6.68 10.05 -5.11
CA GLU A 94 5.92 10.69 -6.19
C GLU A 94 6.21 9.94 -7.50
N GLY A 95 5.49 8.84 -7.72
CA GLY A 95 5.53 8.10 -8.98
C GLY A 95 4.75 8.82 -10.08
N THR A 96 4.78 8.24 -11.28
CA THR A 96 3.90 8.66 -12.38
C THR A 96 3.10 7.48 -12.91
N PRO A 97 1.95 7.68 -13.59
CA PRO A 97 1.18 6.57 -14.16
C PRO A 97 1.98 5.67 -15.12
N GLY A 98 2.99 6.24 -15.80
CA GLY A 98 3.90 5.49 -16.67
C GLY A 98 5.07 4.83 -15.95
N TRP A 99 5.44 5.34 -14.77
CA TRP A 99 6.60 4.92 -13.98
C TRP A 99 6.23 4.93 -12.49
N PRO A 100 5.38 4.00 -12.05
CA PRO A 100 4.99 3.94 -10.65
C PRO A 100 6.19 3.55 -9.78
N ILE A 101 6.20 4.02 -8.54
CA ILE A 101 7.13 3.51 -7.51
C ILE A 101 6.56 2.19 -6.99
N VAL A 102 7.39 1.15 -6.86
CA VAL A 102 6.93 -0.19 -6.47
C VAL A 102 7.54 -0.58 -5.12
N PHE A 103 6.69 -0.85 -4.13
CA PHE A 103 7.03 -1.42 -2.82
C PHE A 103 6.58 -2.88 -2.79
N THR A 104 7.53 -3.82 -2.68
CA THR A 104 7.25 -5.25 -2.87
C THR A 104 8.14 -6.18 -2.03
N SER A 105 7.81 -7.46 -2.00
CA SER A 105 8.64 -8.50 -1.38
C SER A 105 10.00 -8.66 -2.08
N ASN A 106 11.06 -8.91 -1.31
CA ASN A 106 12.36 -9.32 -1.86
C ASN A 106 12.45 -10.84 -2.12
N GLU A 107 11.40 -11.61 -1.80
CA GLU A 107 11.36 -13.04 -2.05
C GLU A 107 11.31 -13.36 -3.55
N GLN A 108 11.91 -14.51 -3.93
CA GLN A 108 11.85 -14.98 -5.31
C GLN A 108 10.41 -15.33 -5.75
N ILE A 109 9.59 -15.80 -4.81
CA ILE A 109 8.18 -16.10 -5.00
C ILE A 109 7.42 -15.32 -3.92
N PRO A 110 6.88 -14.13 -4.24
CA PRO A 110 6.18 -13.30 -3.27
C PRO A 110 4.90 -13.97 -2.76
N PHE A 111 4.65 -13.82 -1.46
CA PHE A 111 3.40 -14.19 -0.80
C PHE A 111 2.87 -13.01 0.04
N PRO A 112 1.54 -12.88 0.18
CA PRO A 112 0.95 -11.93 1.13
C PRO A 112 1.57 -12.05 2.52
N GLY A 113 1.97 -10.91 3.09
CA GLY A 113 2.57 -10.84 4.42
C GLY A 113 4.07 -11.12 4.47
N ASP A 114 4.76 -11.06 3.33
CA ASP A 114 6.22 -11.21 3.27
C ASP A 114 6.96 -10.05 3.94
N TRP A 115 6.33 -8.87 4.04
CA TRP A 115 6.88 -7.71 4.74
C TRP A 115 5.81 -7.02 5.59
N GLY A 116 6.21 -6.11 6.47
CA GLY A 116 5.33 -5.48 7.46
C GLY A 116 4.37 -4.47 6.83
N ALA A 117 4.81 -3.22 6.74
CA ALA A 117 4.02 -2.11 6.23
C ALA A 117 4.86 -0.86 5.93
N ILE A 118 4.27 0.08 5.20
CA ILE A 118 4.65 1.50 5.31
C ILE A 118 3.81 2.08 6.45
N VAL A 119 4.47 2.53 7.51
CA VAL A 119 3.85 3.04 8.73
C VAL A 119 4.09 4.53 8.83
N VAL A 120 3.03 5.30 9.04
CA VAL A 120 3.09 6.72 9.40
C VAL A 120 2.51 6.88 10.78
N GLU A 121 3.34 7.30 11.74
CA GLU A 121 2.91 7.47 13.13
C GLU A 121 2.59 8.93 13.44
N GLY A 122 1.41 9.18 14.00
CA GLY A 122 0.91 10.54 14.22
C GLY A 122 0.78 11.34 12.93
N ASP A 123 0.73 12.66 13.08
CA ASP A 123 0.54 13.57 11.95
C ASP A 123 1.89 13.88 11.25
N ASN A 124 2.68 12.85 10.92
CA ASN A 124 3.91 13.02 10.12
C ASN A 124 3.59 13.13 8.62
N PRO A 125 4.29 13.99 7.84
CA PRO A 125 3.98 14.17 6.42
C PRO A 125 4.21 12.91 5.59
N VAL A 126 3.24 12.59 4.73
CA VAL A 126 3.33 11.47 3.79
C VAL A 126 2.71 11.84 2.43
N ILE A 127 3.51 11.74 1.38
CA ILE A 127 3.04 11.84 -0.01
C ILE A 127 3.30 10.48 -0.65
N LEU A 128 2.24 9.80 -1.06
CA LEU A 128 2.26 8.57 -1.84
C LEU A 128 1.36 8.78 -3.05
N GLU A 129 1.99 9.00 -4.20
CA GLU A 129 1.30 9.26 -5.46
C GLU A 129 1.76 8.25 -6.52
N ASN A 130 0.82 7.62 -7.23
CA ASN A 130 1.12 6.64 -8.29
C ASN A 130 2.11 5.55 -7.83
N CYS A 131 1.86 4.96 -6.66
CA CYS A 131 2.70 3.90 -6.11
C CYS A 131 1.95 2.55 -6.12
N ARG A 132 2.67 1.46 -6.34
CA ARG A 132 2.18 0.10 -6.15
C ARG A 132 2.74 -0.49 -4.87
N LEU A 133 1.87 -0.92 -3.97
CA LEU A 133 2.23 -1.61 -2.72
C LEU A 133 1.69 -3.03 -2.81
N GLU A 134 2.57 -4.02 -2.73
CA GLU A 134 2.18 -5.42 -2.95
C GLU A 134 2.83 -6.38 -1.95
N TYR A 135 2.08 -7.41 -1.55
CA TYR A 135 2.55 -8.51 -0.69
C TYR A 135 2.91 -8.15 0.76
N ALA A 136 2.49 -6.98 1.24
CA ALA A 136 2.68 -6.57 2.63
C ALA A 136 1.79 -7.37 3.60
N LYS A 137 1.99 -7.21 4.91
CA LYS A 137 0.95 -7.54 5.88
C LYS A 137 -0.14 -6.48 5.81
N GLU A 138 0.27 -5.22 5.95
CA GLU A 138 -0.57 -4.06 5.73
C GLU A 138 0.12 -3.15 4.74
N GLY A 139 -0.56 -2.73 3.66
CA GLY A 139 0.09 -1.89 2.65
C GLY A 139 0.54 -0.55 3.24
N LEU A 140 -0.43 0.25 3.65
CA LEU A 140 -0.23 1.53 4.33
C LEU A 140 -0.94 1.53 5.68
N LEU A 141 -0.21 1.84 6.76
CA LEU A 141 -0.75 2.02 8.10
C LEU A 141 -0.58 3.48 8.55
N LEU A 142 -1.70 4.18 8.69
CA LEU A 142 -1.77 5.51 9.31
C LEU A 142 -2.17 5.34 10.78
N TRP A 143 -1.25 5.54 11.71
CA TRP A 143 -1.42 5.15 13.10
C TRP A 143 -1.37 6.33 14.08
N ASN A 144 -2.28 6.35 15.07
CA ASN A 144 -2.31 7.35 16.15
C ASN A 144 -2.43 8.79 15.63
N MET A 145 -3.25 8.97 14.60
CA MET A 145 -3.55 10.30 14.05
C MET A 145 -4.32 11.14 15.08
N THR A 146 -4.01 12.45 15.16
CA THR A 146 -4.52 13.31 16.24
C THR A 146 -5.47 14.44 15.83
N VAL A 147 -5.73 14.59 14.53
CA VAL A 147 -6.53 15.67 13.89
C VAL A 147 -5.67 16.90 13.58
N SER A 148 -5.35 17.10 12.29
CA SER A 148 -4.66 18.28 11.80
C SER A 148 -5.07 18.60 10.36
N ALA A 149 -5.85 19.68 10.22
CA ALA A 149 -6.28 20.25 8.94
C ALA A 149 -5.14 20.97 8.17
N SER A 150 -3.87 20.59 8.39
CA SER A 150 -2.72 21.29 7.81
C SER A 150 -1.63 20.40 7.23
N MET A 151 -1.89 19.12 6.98
CA MET A 151 -0.88 18.27 6.36
C MET A 151 -0.90 18.41 4.84
N SER A 152 0.26 18.65 4.24
CA SER A 152 0.52 18.45 2.81
C SER A 152 0.67 16.96 2.48
N SER A 153 -0.17 16.12 3.10
CA SER A 153 -0.14 14.67 2.91
C SER A 153 -1.15 14.30 1.81
N SER A 154 -0.73 13.49 0.86
CA SER A 154 -1.49 13.09 -0.33
C SER A 154 -1.35 11.59 -0.51
N VAL A 155 -2.46 10.86 -0.56
CA VAL A 155 -2.51 9.41 -0.75
C VAL A 155 -3.41 9.15 -1.95
N THR A 156 -2.81 9.11 -3.14
CA THR A 156 -3.57 9.12 -4.40
C THR A 156 -2.95 8.21 -5.46
N GLY A 157 -3.78 7.68 -6.37
CA GLY A 157 -3.27 6.84 -7.46
C GLY A 157 -2.56 5.57 -6.98
N LEU A 158 -2.87 5.08 -5.78
CA LEU A 158 -2.23 3.88 -5.25
C LEU A 158 -2.84 2.62 -5.86
N GLU A 159 -2.01 1.64 -6.17
CA GLU A 159 -2.43 0.27 -6.43
C GLU A 159 -1.97 -0.61 -5.26
N ILE A 160 -2.88 -1.05 -4.40
CA ILE A 160 -2.54 -1.86 -3.22
C ILE A 160 -3.14 -3.25 -3.36
N THR A 161 -2.27 -4.26 -3.42
CA THR A 161 -2.69 -5.63 -3.74
C THR A 161 -2.01 -6.70 -2.90
N ASN A 162 -2.69 -7.83 -2.74
CA ASN A 162 -2.12 -9.04 -2.14
C ASN A 162 -1.54 -8.81 -0.74
N CYS A 163 -2.05 -7.85 0.03
CA CYS A 163 -1.67 -7.69 1.43
C CYS A 163 -2.38 -8.73 2.30
N SER A 164 -1.74 -9.26 3.35
CA SER A 164 -2.35 -10.33 4.15
C SER A 164 -3.35 -9.88 5.22
N VAL A 165 -3.38 -8.59 5.56
CA VAL A 165 -4.26 -8.01 6.60
C VAL A 165 -5.16 -6.96 5.97
N HIS A 166 -4.60 -5.81 5.58
CA HIS A 166 -5.33 -4.75 4.91
C HIS A 166 -4.51 -4.14 3.77
N GLY A 167 -5.20 -3.56 2.79
CA GLY A 167 -4.54 -2.61 1.90
C GLY A 167 -4.15 -1.34 2.66
N ILE A 168 -5.12 -0.72 3.34
CA ILE A 168 -4.91 0.48 4.17
C ILE A 168 -5.55 0.30 5.55
N GLY A 169 -4.77 0.53 6.60
CA GLY A 169 -5.25 0.67 7.98
C GLY A 169 -5.15 2.11 8.45
N ILE A 170 -6.21 2.61 9.07
CA ILE A 170 -6.27 3.97 9.62
C ILE A 170 -6.72 3.89 11.06
N VAL A 171 -5.91 4.43 11.98
CA VAL A 171 -6.18 4.36 13.41
C VAL A 171 -6.10 5.74 14.04
N GLY A 172 -7.24 6.22 14.52
CA GLY A 172 -7.42 7.51 15.17
C GLY A 172 -7.62 8.68 14.20
N GLY A 173 -8.06 9.81 14.74
CA GLY A 173 -7.98 11.13 14.12
C GLY A 173 -8.79 11.34 12.84
N THR A 174 -8.27 12.22 11.99
CA THR A 174 -8.82 12.54 10.66
C THR A 174 -7.69 12.34 9.66
N PRO A 175 -7.70 11.24 8.88
CA PRO A 175 -6.64 10.95 7.92
C PRO A 175 -6.64 11.95 6.75
N PRO A 176 -5.57 11.97 5.93
CA PRO A 176 -5.62 12.64 4.63
C PRO A 176 -6.72 12.06 3.74
N ASP A 177 -7.13 12.82 2.73
CA ASP A 177 -8.05 12.34 1.70
C ASP A 177 -7.42 11.15 0.96
N ILE A 178 -8.18 10.06 0.82
CA ILE A 178 -7.79 8.86 0.07
C ILE A 178 -8.71 8.77 -1.14
N PHE A 179 -8.14 9.04 -2.33
CA PHE A 179 -8.91 9.07 -3.57
C PHE A 179 -8.08 8.59 -4.76
N GLY A 180 -8.75 8.15 -5.82
CA GLY A 180 -8.11 7.64 -7.04
C GLY A 180 -7.28 6.38 -6.81
N CYS A 181 -7.47 5.67 -5.68
CA CYS A 181 -6.73 4.46 -5.37
C CYS A 181 -7.48 3.21 -5.82
N THR A 182 -6.75 2.16 -6.18
CA THR A 182 -7.25 0.82 -6.44
C THR A 182 -6.74 -0.12 -5.36
N ILE A 183 -7.66 -0.69 -4.58
CA ILE A 183 -7.36 -1.54 -3.44
C ILE A 183 -8.08 -2.86 -3.67
N VAL A 184 -7.30 -3.90 -4.00
CA VAL A 184 -7.85 -5.14 -4.54
C VAL A 184 -7.10 -6.38 -4.06
N GLY A 185 -7.83 -7.45 -3.75
CA GLY A 185 -7.22 -8.74 -3.42
C GLY A 185 -6.45 -8.75 -2.10
N ASN A 186 -6.83 -7.90 -1.14
CA ASN A 186 -6.20 -7.82 0.18
C ASN A 186 -6.98 -8.59 1.25
N GLY A 187 -6.28 -8.99 2.31
CA GLY A 187 -6.80 -9.72 3.46
C GLY A 187 -6.67 -11.24 3.34
N SER A 188 -6.55 -11.92 4.49
CA SER A 188 -6.33 -13.37 4.60
C SER A 188 -7.49 -14.11 5.26
N GLY A 189 -8.60 -13.41 5.50
CA GLY A 189 -9.84 -14.01 5.97
C GLY A 189 -10.06 -14.05 7.47
N MET A 190 -9.23 -13.35 8.25
CA MET A 190 -9.59 -13.07 9.63
C MET A 190 -10.71 -12.02 9.68
N PRO A 191 -11.50 -11.97 10.77
CA PRO A 191 -12.52 -10.95 10.93
C PRO A 191 -11.94 -9.55 10.80
N TYR A 192 -12.75 -8.65 10.22
CA TYR A 192 -12.43 -7.22 10.07
C TYR A 192 -11.24 -6.89 9.17
N GLN A 193 -10.71 -7.84 8.40
CA GLN A 193 -9.66 -7.62 7.38
C GLN A 193 -10.21 -7.18 6.03
N GLY A 194 -9.31 -6.77 5.12
CA GLY A 194 -9.63 -6.64 3.70
C GLY A 194 -9.06 -5.40 3.03
N GLY A 195 -9.89 -4.55 2.43
CA GLY A 195 -9.42 -3.40 1.65
C GLY A 195 -8.91 -2.26 2.54
N ILE A 196 -9.84 -1.45 3.03
CA ILE A 196 -9.55 -0.36 3.97
C ILE A 196 -10.20 -0.66 5.33
N ASN A 197 -9.46 -0.46 6.42
CA ASN A 197 -9.99 -0.52 7.78
C ASN A 197 -9.81 0.82 8.51
N LEU A 198 -10.90 1.33 9.07
CA LEU A 198 -10.98 2.58 9.80
C LEU A 198 -11.31 2.31 11.26
N MET A 199 -10.37 2.62 12.15
CA MET A 199 -10.51 2.45 13.59
C MET A 199 -10.46 3.80 14.29
N ASP A 200 -11.49 4.12 15.07
CA ASP A 200 -11.58 5.37 15.86
C ASP A 200 -11.30 6.66 15.06
N CYS A 201 -11.65 6.70 13.77
CA CYS A 201 -11.41 7.83 12.89
C CYS A 201 -12.64 8.21 12.06
N ALA A 202 -12.68 9.48 11.64
CA ALA A 202 -13.65 9.96 10.66
C ALA A 202 -12.90 10.29 9.37
N ALA A 203 -13.30 9.67 8.27
CA ALA A 203 -12.65 9.82 6.97
C ALA A 203 -13.67 9.93 5.84
N SER A 204 -13.21 10.50 4.72
CA SER A 204 -13.88 10.46 3.43
C SER A 204 -13.09 9.50 2.54
N ILE A 205 -13.74 8.43 2.09
CA ILE A 205 -13.16 7.43 1.20
C ILE A 205 -13.94 7.53 -0.09
N ASN A 206 -13.49 8.31 -1.07
CA ASN A 206 -14.27 8.56 -2.29
C ASN A 206 -13.40 8.39 -3.52
N GLN A 207 -14.01 8.10 -4.67
CA GLN A 207 -13.32 8.02 -5.96
C GLN A 207 -12.24 6.95 -6.00
N ASN A 208 -12.44 5.85 -5.27
CA ASN A 208 -11.55 4.68 -5.26
C ASN A 208 -12.20 3.48 -5.95
N ASN A 209 -11.39 2.51 -6.33
CA ASN A 209 -11.78 1.17 -6.76
C ASN A 209 -11.53 0.19 -5.61
N LEU A 210 -12.58 -0.31 -4.96
CA LEU A 210 -12.52 -1.18 -3.79
C LEU A 210 -13.25 -2.49 -4.08
N PHE A 211 -12.51 -3.55 -4.41
CA PHE A 211 -13.13 -4.82 -4.83
C PHE A 211 -12.23 -6.03 -4.56
N ASP A 212 -12.79 -7.24 -4.57
CA ASP A 212 -12.09 -8.51 -4.36
C ASP A 212 -11.21 -8.57 -3.09
N ASN A 213 -11.41 -7.70 -2.11
CA ASN A 213 -10.76 -7.83 -0.81
C ASN A 213 -11.55 -8.80 0.07
N TYR A 214 -10.90 -9.40 1.06
CA TYR A 214 -11.52 -10.44 1.87
C TYR A 214 -11.24 -10.27 3.37
N PRO A 215 -12.27 -10.31 4.24
CA PRO A 215 -13.70 -10.45 3.92
C PRO A 215 -14.35 -9.20 3.29
N TYR A 216 -13.91 -8.00 3.64
CA TYR A 216 -14.60 -6.75 3.30
C TYR A 216 -13.73 -5.83 2.43
N ASP A 217 -14.37 -5.05 1.55
CA ASP A 217 -13.69 -3.98 0.82
C ASP A 217 -13.49 -2.75 1.71
N LEU A 218 -14.43 -2.49 2.61
CA LEU A 218 -14.35 -1.40 3.58
C LEU A 218 -14.85 -1.85 4.97
N VAL A 219 -14.07 -1.55 6.00
CA VAL A 219 -14.41 -1.82 7.40
C VAL A 219 -14.43 -0.52 8.18
N ASN A 220 -15.60 -0.16 8.73
CA ASN A 220 -15.74 0.94 9.67
C ASN A 220 -15.78 0.39 11.11
N ASP A 221 -14.62 0.18 11.72
CA ASP A 221 -14.49 -0.15 13.15
C ASP A 221 -14.40 1.13 14.00
N SER A 222 -15.26 2.09 13.70
CA SER A 222 -15.38 3.35 14.44
C SER A 222 -16.84 3.67 14.74
N ILE A 223 -17.08 4.61 15.65
CA ILE A 223 -18.43 5.13 15.94
C ILE A 223 -18.86 6.27 14.99
N TYR A 224 -17.97 6.67 14.08
CA TYR A 224 -18.21 7.79 13.17
C TYR A 224 -18.80 7.27 11.87
N ASN A 225 -19.74 8.03 11.31
CA ASN A 225 -20.22 7.73 9.97
C ASN A 225 -19.13 8.04 8.96
N ILE A 226 -18.97 7.17 7.97
CA ILE A 226 -17.99 7.28 6.90
C ILE A 226 -18.73 7.66 5.61
N ASP A 227 -18.21 8.67 4.92
CA ASP A 227 -18.60 8.94 3.54
C ASP A 227 -17.76 8.04 2.63
N ALA A 228 -18.42 7.06 2.03
CA ALA A 228 -17.85 6.12 1.09
C ALA A 228 -18.51 6.24 -0.31
N THR A 229 -19.11 7.40 -0.59
CA THR A 229 -19.76 7.65 -1.87
C THR A 229 -18.73 7.76 -2.99
N GLU A 230 -19.19 7.66 -4.23
CA GLU A 230 -18.34 7.80 -5.43
C GLU A 230 -17.19 6.79 -5.51
N ASN A 231 -17.27 5.65 -4.82
CA ASN A 231 -16.35 4.52 -5.07
C ASN A 231 -16.96 3.54 -6.07
N TRP A 232 -16.11 2.80 -6.76
CA TRP A 232 -16.47 1.63 -7.54
C TRP A 232 -16.20 0.35 -6.75
N TRP A 233 -17.16 -0.57 -6.74
CA TRP A 233 -17.17 -1.76 -5.88
C TRP A 233 -17.19 -3.09 -6.67
N ASP A 234 -16.91 -3.05 -7.97
CA ASP A 234 -17.10 -4.17 -8.93
C ASP A 234 -18.54 -4.76 -8.95
N SER A 235 -19.51 -4.02 -8.44
CA SER A 235 -20.93 -4.35 -8.56
C SER A 235 -21.78 -3.08 -8.68
N VAL A 236 -22.98 -3.25 -9.22
CA VAL A 236 -24.05 -2.24 -9.21
C VAL A 236 -25.26 -2.69 -8.38
N ASP A 237 -25.20 -3.87 -7.78
CA ASP A 237 -26.21 -4.36 -6.84
C ASP A 237 -25.87 -3.86 -5.43
N GLU A 238 -26.69 -2.96 -4.91
CA GLU A 238 -26.55 -2.37 -3.57
C GLU A 238 -26.45 -3.43 -2.46
N MET A 239 -27.09 -4.59 -2.62
CA MET A 239 -27.01 -5.66 -1.62
C MET A 239 -25.66 -6.40 -1.68
N GLU A 240 -25.09 -6.56 -2.86
CA GLU A 240 -23.74 -7.14 -3.00
C GLU A 240 -22.70 -6.17 -2.42
N ILE A 241 -22.81 -4.88 -2.74
CA ILE A 241 -21.93 -3.84 -2.19
C ILE A 241 -22.04 -3.79 -0.67
N ALA A 242 -23.27 -3.79 -0.11
CA ALA A 242 -23.47 -3.76 1.33
C ALA A 242 -22.85 -4.98 2.05
N GLN A 243 -22.79 -6.16 1.41
CA GLN A 243 -22.11 -7.33 2.00
C GLN A 243 -20.58 -7.20 2.03
N LYS A 244 -20.02 -6.30 1.21
CA LYS A 244 -18.58 -6.00 1.16
C LYS A 244 -18.19 -4.87 2.13
N ILE A 245 -19.12 -4.33 2.88
CA ILE A 245 -18.92 -3.26 3.83
C ILE A 245 -19.25 -3.78 5.23
N PHE A 246 -18.35 -3.53 6.19
CA PHE A 246 -18.62 -3.82 7.59
C PHE A 246 -18.90 -2.52 8.36
N ASP A 247 -20.11 -2.35 8.88
CA ASP A 247 -20.54 -1.10 9.52
C ASP A 247 -21.63 -1.27 10.61
N PHE A 248 -22.40 -0.21 10.88
CA PHE A 248 -23.57 -0.22 11.76
C PHE A 248 -24.54 -1.39 11.53
N ASN A 249 -24.74 -1.84 10.28
CA ASN A 249 -25.67 -2.92 9.95
C ASN A 249 -25.17 -4.27 10.44
N ASP A 250 -23.86 -4.48 10.46
CA ASP A 250 -23.23 -5.67 11.03
C ASP A 250 -23.11 -5.57 12.54
N ARG A 251 -22.82 -4.35 13.04
CA ARG A 251 -22.63 -4.09 14.46
C ARG A 251 -23.16 -2.71 14.84
N SER A 252 -24.35 -2.70 15.44
CA SER A 252 -25.12 -1.49 15.75
C SER A 252 -24.48 -0.45 16.70
N VAL A 253 -23.24 -0.65 17.15
CA VAL A 253 -22.47 0.33 17.95
C VAL A 253 -21.53 1.16 17.08
N LEU A 254 -21.31 0.75 15.83
CA LEU A 254 -20.44 1.40 14.86
C LEU A 254 -21.20 2.49 14.11
N GLY A 255 -20.47 3.35 13.41
CA GLY A 255 -21.07 4.31 12.48
C GLY A 255 -21.50 3.65 11.18
N GLU A 256 -22.39 4.33 10.46
CA GLU A 256 -22.88 3.90 9.15
C GLU A 256 -21.89 4.29 8.04
N VAL A 257 -21.76 3.42 7.03
CA VAL A 257 -21.03 3.72 5.81
C VAL A 257 -22.00 4.16 4.73
N ASN A 258 -21.90 5.42 4.33
CA ASN A 258 -22.72 5.98 3.25
C ASN A 258 -22.01 5.73 1.91
N PHE A 259 -22.40 4.69 1.19
CA PHE A 259 -21.77 4.32 -0.09
C PHE A 259 -22.58 4.73 -1.35
N VAL A 260 -23.75 5.34 -1.18
CA VAL A 260 -24.61 5.80 -2.28
C VAL A 260 -24.57 7.33 -2.40
N PRO A 261 -24.27 7.92 -3.59
CA PRO A 261 -24.08 7.23 -4.86
C PRO A 261 -22.76 6.46 -4.94
N PHE A 262 -22.73 5.38 -5.73
CA PHE A 262 -21.50 4.68 -6.11
C PHE A 262 -21.30 4.73 -7.63
N LEU A 263 -20.07 4.43 -8.07
CA LEU A 263 -19.71 4.42 -9.48
C LEU A 263 -20.19 3.14 -10.17
N THR A 264 -20.66 3.27 -11.41
CA THR A 264 -21.07 2.11 -12.22
C THR A 264 -19.94 1.55 -13.10
N GLU A 265 -18.80 2.22 -13.10
CA GLU A 265 -17.57 1.82 -13.79
C GLU A 265 -16.36 2.20 -12.91
N PRO A 266 -15.19 1.58 -13.11
CA PRO A 266 -14.01 1.91 -12.35
C PRO A 266 -13.71 3.42 -12.36
N ALA A 267 -13.33 3.95 -11.20
CA ALA A 267 -12.75 5.28 -11.10
C ALA A 267 -11.50 5.33 -12.02
N GLY A 268 -11.63 6.05 -13.14
CA GLY A 268 -10.53 6.29 -14.06
C GLY A 268 -9.66 7.46 -13.62
N GLU A 269 -8.39 7.48 -14.01
CA GLU A 269 -7.45 8.59 -13.76
C GLU A 269 -7.85 9.91 -14.47
N GLY A 270 -8.94 9.94 -15.23
CA GLY A 270 -9.48 11.16 -15.81
C GLY A 270 -10.60 10.92 -16.82
N GLY A 271 -11.83 11.27 -16.44
CA GLY A 271 -12.88 11.64 -17.38
C GLY A 271 -14.16 10.80 -17.35
N GLY A 272 -15.26 11.47 -17.00
CA GLY A 272 -16.63 11.00 -17.23
C GLY A 272 -17.13 9.98 -16.22
N VAL A 273 -17.52 10.45 -15.03
CA VAL A 273 -18.00 9.57 -13.96
C VAL A 273 -19.52 9.39 -14.06
N THR A 274 -19.97 8.14 -14.20
CA THR A 274 -21.39 7.76 -14.15
C THR A 274 -21.77 7.26 -12.75
N PHE A 275 -22.86 7.77 -12.19
CA PHE A 275 -23.29 7.53 -10.80
C PHE A 275 -24.66 6.85 -10.73
N GLN A 276 -24.86 5.96 -9.76
CA GLN A 276 -26.18 5.49 -9.35
C GLN A 276 -26.65 6.25 -8.10
N THR A 277 -27.79 6.93 -8.16
CA THR A 277 -28.41 7.64 -7.01
C THR A 277 -29.64 6.89 -6.51
N TRP A 278 -30.01 7.09 -5.24
CA TRP A 278 -31.18 6.45 -4.60
C TRP A 278 -32.44 6.48 -5.49
N GLY A 279 -32.93 5.28 -5.84
CA GLY A 279 -34.34 5.01 -6.16
C GLY A 279 -34.80 5.17 -7.61
N LEU A 280 -34.85 4.04 -8.33
CA LEU A 280 -35.94 3.73 -9.28
C LEU A 280 -36.48 2.31 -9.07
N ILE A 281 -36.97 2.02 -7.85
CA ILE A 281 -38.09 1.08 -7.69
C ILE A 281 -39.27 1.89 -7.19
N LYS A 282 -39.95 2.60 -8.10
CA LYS A 282 -41.38 2.82 -7.94
C LYS A 282 -42.06 1.53 -8.35
N SER A 283 -42.67 0.87 -7.37
CA SER A 283 -43.58 -0.25 -7.56
C SER A 283 -44.57 0.03 -8.68
N ALA A 284 -44.57 -0.82 -9.70
CA ALA A 284 -45.67 -0.94 -10.66
C ALA A 284 -46.86 -1.62 -9.97
N TYR A 285 -47.67 -0.85 -9.24
CA TYR A 285 -49.03 -1.23 -8.83
C TYR A 285 -49.88 0.03 -8.65
N GLU A 286 -50.12 0.75 -9.73
CA GLU A 286 -51.35 1.52 -9.92
C GLU A 286 -51.73 1.41 -11.39
N ASP A 287 -52.49 0.35 -11.71
CA ASP A 287 -53.52 0.33 -12.75
C ASP A 287 -54.28 -1.01 -12.60
N TYR A 288 -55.42 -0.92 -11.89
CA TYR A 288 -56.69 -1.68 -11.92
C TYR A 288 -57.30 -1.85 -10.53
#